data_AF-A0A1B7HWA5-F1
#
_entry.id   AF-A0A1B7HWA5-F1
#
_cell.length_a   1.000
_cell.length_b   1.000
_cell.length_c   1.000
_cell.angle_alpha   90.00
_cell.angle_beta   90.00
_cell.angle_gamma   90.00
#
_symmetry.space_group_name_H-M   'P 1'
#
loop_
_entity.id
_entity.type
_entity.pdbx_description
1 polymer ?
#
loop_
_entity_poly.entity_id
_entity_poly.type
_entity_poly.pdbx_seq_one_letter_code
_entity_poly.pdbx_strand_id
1 'polypeptide(L)'
;ETYKDFFEEGLEEPKNKFHYGLMICTNVESPDLIFAITLGKSHFYVNKFIERDFGIELAIRIAKEETTLLKKSTYFSGSKRQEISSYTTFIKDSYEPGESVDHLKLKATDNELWGDKNIIFADSIQMDTEVTPVGLAKIFNQIIMALAEPQSIRLPKRERVYDDSLIVDLDSILFKALKTMDASLMIEEFHVYGVNFCFSFTEYNYSIAYKKGKKSFYKKSLGGGIDIKSISEYLIENEDVENINDLHVSFEIEDKGGKFSKPLKEILDIYIEKDGVHYFLSNGDWCSFNQSFLDYLKESLIQIDFIQKDLLDENEYQVWAKDKKSKIDSGMPVDNKIIYREYYFNQKQSADNGYELLDRELTLINSMESNKKKYKLEVADLYKDEEIIAVKISDKEKELIYNIEQSKDSLELILRKTIPCDKKISYACLWFVFEEKLERITQRNSIQFLLAIQSWKKLAEHFNITPKIYYSQHINK
;
A
#
# COMPACT_ATOMS: atom_id res chain seq x y z
N GLU A 1 39.51 -6.00 -10.56
CA GLU A 1 40.78 -5.30 -10.23
C GLU A 1 40.82 -4.76 -8.81
N THR A 2 39.76 -4.10 -8.31
CA THR A 2 39.73 -3.41 -7.00
C THR A 2 40.17 -4.21 -5.77
N TYR A 3 40.11 -5.55 -5.79
CA TYR A 3 40.47 -6.42 -4.66
C TYR A 3 41.65 -7.35 -4.95
N LYS A 4 42.36 -7.14 -6.07
CA LYS A 4 43.42 -8.06 -6.52
C LYS A 4 44.57 -8.13 -5.52
N ASP A 5 44.89 -7.01 -4.87
CA ASP A 5 46.01 -6.90 -3.92
C ASP A 5 45.69 -7.53 -2.54
N PHE A 6 44.47 -8.02 -2.31
CA PHE A 6 44.07 -8.73 -1.09
C PHE A 6 44.28 -10.25 -1.16
N PHE A 7 44.63 -10.78 -2.34
CA PHE A 7 44.95 -12.20 -2.50
C PHE A 7 46.47 -12.40 -2.44
N GLU A 8 46.94 -13.25 -1.53
CA GLU A 8 48.38 -13.55 -1.43
C GLU A 8 48.88 -14.23 -2.72
N GLU A 9 50.08 -13.86 -3.17
CA GLU A 9 50.71 -14.46 -4.35
C GLU A 9 50.87 -15.97 -4.17
N GLY A 10 50.25 -16.75 -5.07
CA GLY A 10 50.33 -18.21 -5.07
C GLY A 10 49.09 -18.94 -4.53
N LEU A 11 48.09 -18.23 -3.99
CA LEU A 11 46.79 -18.81 -3.68
C LEU A 11 45.91 -18.92 -4.94
N GLU A 12 45.22 -20.05 -5.12
CA GLU A 12 44.24 -20.19 -6.19
C GLU A 12 43.08 -19.21 -5.96
N GLU A 13 42.86 -18.29 -6.91
CA GLU A 13 41.76 -17.32 -6.79
C GLU A 13 40.43 -18.04 -6.53
N PRO A 14 39.67 -17.68 -5.48
CA PRO A 14 38.40 -18.31 -5.19
C PRO A 14 37.43 -18.05 -6.36
N LYS A 15 37.17 -19.10 -7.14
CA LYS A 15 36.18 -19.05 -8.23
C LYS A 15 34.80 -19.25 -7.64
N ASN A 16 33.93 -18.25 -7.83
CA ASN A 16 32.51 -18.39 -7.51
C ASN A 16 31.87 -19.38 -8.50
N LYS A 17 31.91 -20.67 -8.19
CA LYS A 17 31.29 -21.74 -8.99
C LYS A 17 29.79 -21.76 -8.69
N PHE A 18 28.99 -21.26 -9.62
CA PHE A 18 27.54 -21.32 -9.52
C PHE A 18 27.03 -22.65 -10.07
N HIS A 19 26.38 -23.44 -9.22
CA HIS A 19 25.69 -24.64 -9.62
C HIS A 19 24.23 -24.31 -9.93
N TYR A 20 23.78 -24.77 -11.10
CA TYR A 20 22.40 -24.66 -11.57
C TYR A 20 21.92 -26.07 -11.88
N GLY A 21 20.81 -26.47 -11.27
CA GLY A 21 20.08 -27.68 -11.64
C GLY A 21 18.59 -27.44 -11.55
N LEU A 22 17.84 -28.12 -12.41
CA LEU A 22 16.39 -28.11 -12.39
C LEU A 22 15.93 -29.54 -12.66
N MET A 23 15.08 -30.06 -11.79
CA MET A 23 14.37 -31.30 -12.02
C MET A 23 12.90 -30.99 -12.22
N ILE A 24 12.35 -31.38 -13.37
CA ILE A 24 10.95 -31.18 -13.72
C ILE A 24 10.26 -32.53 -13.54
N CYS A 25 9.18 -32.53 -12.76
CA CYS A 25 8.39 -33.71 -12.46
C CYS A 25 6.98 -33.50 -13.00
N THR A 26 6.58 -34.32 -13.97
CA THR A 26 5.26 -34.28 -14.59
C THR A 26 4.42 -35.43 -14.08
N ASN A 27 3.16 -35.17 -13.73
CA ASN A 27 2.21 -36.23 -13.44
C ASN A 27 1.68 -36.82 -14.76
N VAL A 28 1.78 -38.13 -14.94
CA VAL A 28 1.34 -38.82 -16.17
C VAL A 28 -0.20 -38.81 -16.29
N GLU A 29 -0.91 -38.85 -15.17
CA GLU A 29 -2.38 -38.83 -15.13
C GLU A 29 -2.95 -37.41 -15.21
N SER A 30 -2.17 -36.41 -14.77
CA SER A 30 -2.51 -34.99 -14.82
C SER A 30 -1.36 -34.17 -15.42
N PRO A 31 -1.19 -34.16 -16.76
CA PRO A 31 -0.02 -33.55 -17.41
C PRO A 31 0.16 -32.05 -17.14
N ASP A 32 -0.92 -31.34 -16.82
CA ASP A 32 -0.91 -29.91 -16.50
C ASP A 32 -0.33 -29.63 -15.10
N LEU A 33 -0.24 -30.65 -14.24
CA LEU A 33 0.38 -30.53 -12.92
C LEU A 33 1.87 -30.85 -13.00
N ILE A 34 2.67 -29.78 -12.92
CA ILE A 34 4.12 -29.86 -13.07
C ILE A 34 4.79 -29.28 -11.83
N PHE A 35 5.63 -30.10 -11.18
CA PHE A 35 6.50 -29.62 -10.10
C PHE A 35 7.92 -29.39 -10.62
N ALA A 36 8.54 -28.31 -10.14
CA ALA A 36 9.92 -27.98 -10.46
C ALA A 36 10.76 -27.92 -9.17
N ILE A 37 11.78 -28.76 -9.08
CA ILE A 37 12.77 -28.73 -8.00
C ILE A 37 14.00 -27.99 -8.48
N THR A 38 14.21 -26.81 -7.89
CA THR A 38 15.34 -25.95 -8.23
C THR A 38 16.54 -26.30 -7.35
N LEU A 39 17.70 -26.53 -7.96
CA LEU A 39 18.96 -26.76 -7.26
C LEU A 39 19.89 -25.56 -7.45
N GLY A 40 20.50 -25.10 -6.36
CA GLY A 40 21.39 -23.95 -6.36
C GLY A 40 20.68 -22.66 -6.79
N LYS A 41 21.25 -21.95 -7.77
CA LYS A 41 20.73 -20.63 -8.20
C LYS A 41 19.66 -20.68 -9.29
N SER A 42 19.18 -21.86 -9.68
CA SER A 42 18.13 -21.99 -10.70
C SER A 42 16.81 -21.31 -10.31
N HIS A 43 16.52 -21.20 -9.01
CA HIS A 43 15.26 -20.61 -8.54
C HIS A 43 15.05 -19.18 -9.03
N PHE A 44 16.12 -18.36 -9.14
CA PHE A 44 16.02 -16.98 -9.64
C PHE A 44 15.48 -16.89 -11.07
N TYR A 45 15.71 -17.92 -11.88
CA TYR A 45 15.23 -17.99 -13.26
C TYR A 45 13.83 -18.60 -13.33
N VAL A 46 13.56 -19.61 -12.49
CA VAL A 46 12.28 -20.34 -12.49
C VAL A 46 11.16 -19.52 -11.85
N ASN A 47 11.47 -18.58 -10.94
CA ASN A 47 10.48 -17.76 -10.22
C ASN A 47 9.47 -17.00 -11.11
N LYS A 48 9.77 -16.82 -12.40
CA LYS A 48 8.88 -16.14 -13.36
C LYS A 48 7.78 -17.06 -13.92
N PHE A 49 7.91 -18.37 -13.72
CA PHE A 49 7.06 -19.40 -14.33
C PHE A 49 6.26 -20.22 -13.32
N ILE A 50 6.38 -19.90 -12.03
CA ILE A 50 5.69 -20.62 -10.97
C ILE A 50 4.34 -19.96 -10.67
N GLU A 51 3.46 -20.76 -10.09
CA GLU A 51 2.31 -20.26 -9.34
C GLU A 51 2.83 -19.57 -8.07
N ARG A 52 2.86 -18.24 -8.11
CA ARG A 52 3.24 -17.44 -6.93
C ARG A 52 2.19 -17.64 -5.86
N ASP A 53 2.59 -17.57 -4.59
CA ASP A 53 1.79 -17.93 -3.40
C ASP A 53 1.54 -19.42 -3.12
N PHE A 54 1.96 -20.34 -3.99
CA PHE A 54 1.79 -21.79 -3.79
C PHE A 54 2.23 -22.27 -2.40
N GLY A 55 3.38 -21.79 -1.90
CA GLY A 55 3.86 -22.17 -0.58
C GLY A 55 2.97 -21.64 0.53
N ILE A 56 2.44 -20.43 0.40
CA ILE A 56 1.49 -19.85 1.36
C ILE A 56 0.16 -20.61 1.34
N GLU A 57 -0.35 -20.97 0.16
CA GLU A 57 -1.54 -21.82 0.01
C GLU A 57 -1.39 -23.19 0.67
N LEU A 58 -0.19 -23.78 0.60
CA LEU A 58 0.09 -25.01 1.33
C LEU A 58 0.15 -24.77 2.85
N ALA A 59 0.83 -23.69 3.26
CA ALA A 59 1.02 -23.35 4.67
C ALA A 59 -0.31 -23.23 5.43
N ILE A 60 -1.28 -22.51 4.86
CA ILE A 60 -2.58 -22.27 5.51
C ILE A 60 -3.41 -23.54 5.72
N ARG A 61 -2.99 -24.68 5.19
CA ARG A 61 -3.66 -25.99 5.35
C ARG A 61 -2.87 -26.93 6.24
N ILE A 62 -1.57 -27.05 6.01
CA ILE A 62 -0.75 -28.07 6.69
C ILE A 62 -0.01 -27.56 7.92
N ALA A 63 0.17 -26.25 8.08
CA ALA A 63 1.11 -25.72 9.03
C ALA A 63 0.54 -25.59 10.44
N LYS A 64 1.43 -25.63 11.43
CA LYS A 64 1.11 -25.44 12.85
C LYS A 64 1.50 -24.04 13.28
N GLU A 65 0.54 -23.12 13.21
CA GLU A 65 0.75 -21.67 13.31
C GLU A 65 1.57 -21.22 14.54
N GLU A 66 1.37 -21.85 15.71
CA GLU A 66 2.07 -21.47 16.94
C GLU A 66 3.58 -21.74 16.90
N THR A 67 4.02 -22.55 15.93
CA THR A 67 5.43 -22.86 15.68
C THR A 67 6.11 -21.88 14.72
N THR A 68 5.43 -20.79 14.35
CA THR A 68 6.02 -19.74 13.51
C THR A 68 7.30 -19.22 14.13
N LEU A 69 8.40 -19.42 13.42
CA LEU A 69 9.74 -19.00 13.78
C LEU A 69 10.12 -17.70 13.07
N LEU A 70 9.73 -17.57 11.80
CA LEU A 70 9.93 -16.36 10.99
C LEU A 70 8.65 -16.01 10.23
N LYS A 71 8.35 -14.72 10.17
CA LYS A 71 7.28 -14.14 9.33
C LYS A 71 7.87 -12.96 8.55
N LYS A 72 7.71 -12.95 7.23
CA LYS A 72 7.91 -11.75 6.41
C LYS A 72 6.57 -11.25 5.95
N SER A 73 6.35 -9.95 6.09
CA SER A 73 5.10 -9.32 5.73
C SER A 73 5.30 -8.03 4.97
N THR A 74 4.36 -7.75 4.08
CA THR A 74 4.17 -6.45 3.43
C THR A 74 3.02 -5.74 4.12
N TYR A 75 3.20 -4.48 4.47
CA TYR A 75 2.17 -3.65 5.11
C TYR A 75 1.63 -2.65 4.11
N PHE A 76 0.31 -2.57 4.05
CA PHE A 76 -0.46 -1.67 3.18
C PHE A 76 -1.01 -0.45 3.95
N SER A 77 -0.71 -0.37 5.24
CA SER A 77 -1.03 0.78 6.09
C SER A 77 0.24 1.35 6.71
N GLY A 78 0.39 2.68 6.70
CA GLY A 78 1.48 3.38 7.35
C GLY A 78 2.73 3.51 6.48
N SER A 79 3.82 3.99 7.08
CA SER A 79 5.10 4.25 6.40
C SER A 79 5.98 3.00 6.25
N LYS A 80 5.74 1.97 7.07
CA LYS A 80 6.46 0.70 7.01
C LYS A 80 5.90 -0.11 5.84
N ARG A 81 6.74 -0.47 4.86
CA ARG A 81 6.31 -1.28 3.71
C ARG A 81 6.55 -2.78 3.89
N GLN A 82 7.66 -3.16 4.52
CA GLN A 82 8.02 -4.57 4.72
C GLN A 82 8.68 -4.79 6.08
N GLU A 83 8.52 -6.00 6.62
CA GLU A 83 9.17 -6.46 7.85
C GLU A 83 9.55 -7.93 7.76
N ILE A 84 10.62 -8.30 8.45
CA ILE A 84 10.93 -9.68 8.81
C ILE A 84 11.01 -9.76 10.33
N SER A 85 10.16 -10.59 10.92
CA SER A 85 10.08 -10.81 12.37
C SER A 85 10.45 -12.25 12.71
N SER A 86 11.21 -12.42 13.80
CA SER A 86 11.55 -13.71 14.38
C SER A 86 10.85 -13.90 15.72
N TYR A 87 10.43 -15.13 16.00
CA TYR A 87 9.62 -15.46 17.18
C TYR A 87 10.20 -16.65 17.92
N THR A 88 10.23 -16.56 19.25
CA THR A 88 10.44 -17.72 20.13
C THR A 88 9.13 -18.47 20.37
N THR A 89 8.01 -17.75 20.39
CA THR A 89 6.65 -18.28 20.48
C THR A 89 5.73 -17.33 19.72
N PHE A 90 4.96 -17.86 18.77
CA PHE A 90 3.99 -17.09 18.02
C PHE A 90 2.61 -17.27 18.64
N ILE A 91 1.90 -16.16 18.86
CA ILE A 91 0.52 -16.18 19.33
C ILE A 91 -0.36 -16.39 18.11
N LYS A 92 -1.16 -17.45 18.13
CA LYS A 92 -2.12 -17.76 17.07
C LYS A 92 -3.04 -16.56 16.80
N ASP A 93 -3.34 -16.31 15.53
CA ASP A 93 -4.24 -15.26 15.05
C ASP A 93 -3.75 -13.83 15.40
N SER A 94 -2.45 -13.66 15.71
CA SER A 94 -1.83 -12.38 16.07
C SER A 94 -1.21 -11.67 14.86
N TYR A 95 -2.03 -11.36 13.85
CA TYR A 95 -1.62 -10.58 12.69
C TYR A 95 -2.03 -9.11 12.84
N GLU A 96 -1.26 -8.21 12.23
CA GLU A 96 -1.54 -6.78 12.30
C GLU A 96 -2.59 -6.37 11.23
N PRO A 97 -3.51 -5.44 11.55
CA PRO A 97 -4.42 -4.89 10.56
C PRO A 97 -3.66 -4.16 9.44
N GLY A 98 -3.97 -4.48 8.18
CA GLY A 98 -3.23 -3.95 7.02
C GLY A 98 -1.96 -4.73 6.66
N GLU A 99 -1.70 -5.86 7.31
CA GLU A 99 -0.58 -6.76 7.03
C GLU A 99 -0.96 -7.85 6.01
N SER A 100 -0.11 -8.09 5.02
CA SER A 100 -0.15 -9.27 4.14
C SER A 100 1.10 -10.12 4.38
N VAL A 101 0.92 -11.39 4.72
CA VAL A 101 2.03 -12.31 4.94
C VAL A 101 2.54 -12.87 3.61
N ASP A 102 3.84 -12.71 3.37
CA ASP A 102 4.50 -13.17 2.14
C ASP A 102 5.37 -14.42 2.35
N HIS A 103 5.88 -14.61 3.56
CA HIS A 103 6.80 -15.70 3.89
C HIS A 103 6.57 -16.17 5.31
N LEU A 104 6.52 -17.49 5.51
CA LEU A 104 6.53 -18.11 6.81
C LEU A 104 7.61 -19.20 6.92
N LYS A 105 8.21 -19.33 8.09
CA LYS A 105 9.01 -20.50 8.47
C LYS A 105 8.42 -21.11 9.73
N LEU A 106 7.83 -22.30 9.60
CA LEU A 106 7.13 -22.98 10.69
C LEU A 106 7.06 -24.49 10.44
N LYS A 107 6.59 -25.26 11.42
CA LYS A 107 6.42 -26.71 11.29
C LYS A 107 5.06 -27.07 10.70
N ALA A 108 4.96 -28.27 10.13
CA ALA A 108 3.69 -28.86 9.78
C ALA A 108 2.95 -29.36 11.05
N THR A 109 1.64 -29.57 10.93
CA THR A 109 0.81 -30.16 11.98
C THR A 109 1.06 -31.66 12.11
N ASP A 110 1.26 -32.35 10.98
CA ASP A 110 1.59 -33.78 10.93
C ASP A 110 3.09 -34.00 10.67
N ASN A 111 3.83 -34.25 11.76
CA ASN A 111 5.28 -34.48 11.68
C ASN A 111 5.64 -35.83 11.08
N GLU A 112 4.74 -36.82 11.10
CA GLU A 112 5.01 -38.13 10.48
C GLU A 112 4.96 -38.02 8.96
N LEU A 113 4.04 -37.20 8.45
CA LEU A 113 3.86 -36.98 7.03
C LEU A 113 4.93 -36.04 6.44
N TRP A 114 5.21 -34.92 7.13
CA TRP A 114 5.99 -33.81 6.60
C TRP A 114 7.40 -33.67 7.21
N GLY A 115 7.70 -34.44 8.27
CA GLY A 115 8.91 -34.30 9.07
C GLY A 115 8.75 -33.31 10.23
N ASP A 116 9.73 -33.32 11.14
CA ASP A 116 9.72 -32.50 12.37
C ASP A 116 10.47 -31.16 12.24
N LYS A 117 11.11 -30.95 11.09
CA LYS A 117 11.86 -29.74 10.74
C LYS A 117 10.93 -28.61 10.33
N ASN A 118 11.44 -27.39 10.40
CA ASN A 118 10.72 -26.23 9.88
C ASN A 118 10.71 -26.25 8.35
N ILE A 119 9.57 -25.93 7.78
CA ILE A 119 9.36 -25.72 6.35
C ILE A 119 9.31 -24.21 6.11
N ILE A 120 9.92 -23.78 5.02
CA ILE A 120 9.79 -22.41 4.54
C ILE A 120 8.69 -22.39 3.47
N PHE A 121 7.73 -21.49 3.65
CA PHE A 121 6.59 -21.28 2.78
C PHE A 121 6.60 -19.83 2.27
N ALA A 122 6.63 -19.65 0.95
CA ALA A 122 6.56 -18.36 0.27
C ALA A 122 5.95 -18.57 -1.13
N ASP A 123 6.51 -17.95 -2.18
CA ASP A 123 6.16 -18.28 -3.58
C ASP A 123 6.46 -19.76 -3.93
N SER A 124 7.34 -20.40 -3.17
CA SER A 124 7.64 -21.83 -3.25
C SER A 124 7.78 -22.40 -1.84
N ILE A 125 7.95 -23.72 -1.75
CA ILE A 125 8.27 -24.40 -0.49
C ILE A 125 9.72 -24.85 -0.48
N GLN A 126 10.36 -24.71 0.67
CA GLN A 126 11.66 -25.31 0.93
C GLN A 126 11.55 -26.21 2.14
N MET A 127 11.83 -27.49 1.90
CA MET A 127 11.80 -28.56 2.90
C MET A 127 13.18 -29.20 2.98
N ASP A 128 13.58 -29.56 4.19
CA ASP A 128 14.76 -30.39 4.44
C ASP A 128 14.28 -31.84 4.60
N THR A 129 14.40 -32.62 3.53
CA THR A 129 13.90 -34.00 3.46
C THR A 129 15.02 -34.96 3.10
N GLU A 130 15.07 -36.12 3.74
CA GLU A 130 16.01 -37.21 3.42
C GLU A 130 15.48 -38.17 2.35
N VAL A 131 14.66 -37.66 1.42
CA VAL A 131 13.95 -38.45 0.41
C VAL A 131 14.77 -38.53 -0.88
N THR A 132 14.92 -39.74 -1.43
CA THR A 132 15.57 -39.94 -2.74
C THR A 132 14.66 -39.45 -3.87
N PRO A 133 15.19 -39.17 -5.08
CA PRO A 133 14.37 -38.68 -6.19
C PRO A 133 13.13 -39.54 -6.50
N VAL A 134 13.23 -40.86 -6.32
CA VAL A 134 12.11 -41.80 -6.53
C VAL A 134 11.00 -41.60 -5.49
N GLY A 135 11.34 -41.21 -4.26
CA GLY A 135 10.36 -40.98 -3.19
C GLY A 135 9.60 -39.66 -3.29
N LEU A 136 10.04 -38.72 -4.13
CA LEU A 136 9.42 -37.39 -4.28
C LEU A 136 7.98 -37.46 -4.78
N ALA A 137 7.63 -38.48 -5.58
CA ALA A 137 6.27 -38.70 -6.03
C ALA A 137 5.28 -38.78 -4.87
N LYS A 138 5.69 -39.37 -3.73
CA LYS A 138 4.86 -39.43 -2.53
C LYS A 138 4.62 -38.03 -1.93
N ILE A 139 5.66 -37.20 -1.88
CA ILE A 139 5.56 -35.81 -1.37
C ILE A 139 4.63 -34.99 -2.26
N PHE A 140 4.77 -35.09 -3.59
CA PHE A 140 3.88 -34.37 -4.52
C PHE A 140 2.42 -34.78 -4.35
N ASN A 141 2.14 -36.08 -4.20
CA ASN A 141 0.78 -36.55 -3.94
C ASN A 141 0.23 -36.01 -2.60
N GLN A 142 1.05 -35.97 -1.56
CA GLN A 142 0.66 -35.37 -0.28
C GLN A 142 0.36 -33.87 -0.40
N ILE A 143 1.15 -33.13 -1.17
CA ILE A 143 0.90 -31.70 -1.44
C ILE A 143 -0.44 -31.52 -2.15
N ILE A 144 -0.71 -32.30 -3.20
CA ILE A 144 -1.96 -32.22 -3.96
C ILE A 144 -3.16 -32.50 -3.05
N MET A 145 -3.08 -33.56 -2.25
CA MET A 145 -4.12 -33.90 -1.28
C MET A 145 -4.32 -32.77 -0.27
N ALA A 146 -3.22 -32.24 0.27
CA ALA A 146 -3.28 -31.15 1.24
C ALA A 146 -3.90 -29.88 0.66
N LEU A 147 -3.62 -29.51 -0.59
CA LEU A 147 -4.22 -28.34 -1.24
C LEU A 147 -5.74 -28.45 -1.43
N ALA A 148 -6.27 -29.67 -1.47
CA ALA A 148 -7.71 -29.92 -1.55
C ALA A 148 -8.42 -29.81 -0.19
N GLU A 149 -7.68 -29.78 0.92
CA GLU A 149 -8.25 -29.67 2.27
C GLU A 149 -8.72 -28.23 2.58
N PRO A 150 -9.64 -28.06 3.55
CA PRO A 150 -10.02 -26.73 4.04
C PRO A 150 -8.84 -25.97 4.66
N GLN A 151 -8.87 -24.64 4.57
CA GLN A 151 -7.90 -23.78 5.24
C GLN A 151 -8.04 -23.88 6.77
N SER A 152 -6.92 -24.04 7.47
CA SER A 152 -6.84 -24.19 8.93
C SER A 152 -6.29 -22.94 9.64
N ILE A 153 -5.61 -22.05 8.90
CA ILE A 153 -5.05 -20.79 9.39
C ILE A 153 -5.75 -19.61 8.70
N ARG A 154 -6.21 -18.62 9.48
CA ARG A 154 -6.78 -17.36 8.96
C ARG A 154 -5.66 -16.36 8.62
N LEU A 155 -4.83 -16.72 7.65
CA LEU A 155 -3.68 -15.89 7.29
C LEU A 155 -4.11 -14.68 6.44
N PRO A 156 -3.86 -13.43 6.85
CA PRO A 156 -4.12 -12.28 6.00
C PRO A 156 -3.06 -12.20 4.90
N LYS A 157 -3.51 -12.14 3.65
CA LYS A 157 -2.62 -12.08 2.49
C LYS A 157 -3.27 -11.42 1.30
N ARG A 158 -2.43 -10.99 0.36
CA ARG A 158 -2.83 -10.73 -1.01
C ARG A 158 -2.97 -12.03 -1.80
N GLU A 159 -3.89 -12.04 -2.74
CA GLU A 159 -4.15 -13.14 -3.66
C GLU A 159 -4.03 -12.63 -5.09
N ARG A 160 -3.31 -13.37 -5.93
CA ARG A 160 -3.17 -13.02 -7.34
C ARG A 160 -4.46 -13.31 -8.10
N VAL A 161 -4.82 -12.42 -9.00
CA VAL A 161 -5.89 -12.66 -9.97
C VAL A 161 -5.33 -13.51 -11.10
N TYR A 162 -5.96 -14.66 -11.36
CA TYR A 162 -5.59 -15.61 -12.42
C TYR A 162 -6.59 -15.64 -13.59
N ASP A 163 -7.78 -15.04 -13.44
CA ASP A 163 -8.79 -14.99 -14.50
C ASP A 163 -8.34 -14.00 -15.60
N ASP A 164 -7.94 -14.54 -16.75
CA ASP A 164 -7.47 -13.76 -17.91
C ASP A 164 -8.51 -12.73 -18.40
N SER A 165 -9.80 -13.06 -18.35
CA SER A 165 -10.86 -12.14 -18.79
C SER A 165 -10.98 -10.96 -17.84
N LEU A 166 -10.91 -11.23 -16.53
CA LEU A 166 -10.90 -10.19 -15.50
C LEU A 166 -9.62 -9.33 -15.58
N ILE A 167 -8.47 -9.93 -15.85
CA ILE A 167 -7.21 -9.19 -16.04
C ILE A 167 -7.33 -8.21 -17.22
N VAL A 168 -7.88 -8.64 -18.36
CA VAL A 168 -8.09 -7.78 -19.54
C VAL A 168 -9.05 -6.63 -19.22
N ASP A 169 -10.12 -6.91 -18.47
CA ASP A 169 -11.06 -5.89 -18.00
C ASP A 169 -10.38 -4.86 -17.09
N LEU A 170 -9.63 -5.31 -16.08
CA LEU A 170 -8.90 -4.44 -15.15
C LEU A 170 -7.83 -3.60 -15.88
N ASP A 171 -7.10 -4.20 -16.82
CA ASP A 171 -6.14 -3.51 -17.66
C ASP A 171 -6.82 -2.41 -18.50
N SER A 172 -8.02 -2.68 -19.02
CA SER A 172 -8.80 -1.69 -19.78
C SER A 172 -9.27 -0.53 -18.89
N ILE A 173 -9.72 -0.82 -17.67
CA ILE A 173 -10.11 0.21 -16.69
C ILE A 173 -8.90 1.08 -16.33
N LEU A 174 -7.77 0.46 -15.98
CA LEU A 174 -6.52 1.16 -15.69
C LEU A 174 -6.10 2.05 -16.86
N PHE A 175 -6.10 1.50 -18.07
CA PHE A 175 -5.67 2.23 -19.26
C PHE A 175 -6.52 3.47 -19.52
N LYS A 176 -7.84 3.36 -19.34
CA LYS A 176 -8.77 4.49 -19.42
C LYS A 176 -8.53 5.50 -18.32
N ALA A 177 -8.32 5.05 -17.08
CA ALA A 177 -8.05 5.93 -15.94
C ALA A 177 -6.75 6.72 -16.12
N LEU A 178 -5.70 6.11 -16.69
CA LEU A 178 -4.46 6.80 -17.04
C LEU A 178 -4.64 7.83 -18.16
N LYS A 179 -5.40 7.49 -19.22
CA LYS A 179 -5.70 8.42 -20.33
C LYS A 179 -6.53 9.64 -19.92
N THR A 180 -7.37 9.50 -18.90
CA THR A 180 -8.31 10.54 -18.45
C THR A 180 -7.84 11.28 -17.19
N MET A 181 -6.65 10.94 -16.68
CA MET A 181 -6.12 11.43 -15.40
C MET A 181 -7.05 11.15 -14.19
N ASP A 182 -7.93 10.15 -14.32
CA ASP A 182 -8.87 9.76 -13.27
C ASP A 182 -8.21 8.84 -12.22
N ALA A 183 -7.07 8.23 -12.57
CA ALA A 183 -6.24 7.51 -11.62
C ALA A 183 -5.55 8.45 -10.61
N SER A 184 -5.58 8.11 -9.31
CA SER A 184 -4.54 8.56 -8.39
C SER A 184 -3.32 7.68 -8.59
N LEU A 185 -2.31 8.20 -9.25
CA LEU A 185 -1.05 7.51 -9.43
C LEU A 185 -0.17 7.80 -8.22
N MET A 186 -0.06 6.82 -7.33
CA MET A 186 1.06 6.75 -6.41
C MET A 186 2.14 5.95 -7.13
N ILE A 187 3.40 6.39 -7.05
CA ILE A 187 4.52 5.60 -7.55
C ILE A 187 5.08 4.85 -6.36
N GLU A 188 5.28 3.54 -6.51
CA GLU A 188 6.01 2.82 -5.48
C GLU A 188 7.46 3.34 -5.41
N GLU A 189 7.77 4.15 -4.40
CA GLU A 189 9.10 4.75 -4.21
C GLU A 189 10.23 3.74 -3.88
N PHE A 190 9.91 2.46 -3.64
CA PHE A 190 10.89 1.47 -3.18
C PHE A 190 10.71 0.09 -3.84
N HIS A 191 11.74 -0.37 -4.57
CA HIS A 191 11.90 -1.79 -4.90
C HIS A 191 13.30 -2.28 -4.48
N VAL A 192 13.35 -3.45 -3.84
CA VAL A 192 14.60 -4.16 -3.50
C VAL A 192 14.88 -5.20 -4.59
N TYR A 193 16.04 -5.12 -5.24
CA TYR A 193 16.49 -6.12 -6.20
C TYR A 193 17.83 -6.73 -5.77
N GLY A 194 17.81 -7.94 -5.23
CA GLY A 194 19.04 -8.64 -4.85
C GLY A 194 19.90 -7.81 -3.89
N VAL A 195 21.13 -7.49 -4.29
CA VAL A 195 22.11 -6.74 -3.47
C VAL A 195 21.98 -5.21 -3.63
N ASN A 196 21.16 -4.72 -4.57
CA ASN A 196 21.03 -3.29 -4.85
C ASN A 196 19.66 -2.76 -4.42
N PHE A 197 19.70 -1.80 -3.50
CA PHE A 197 18.56 -0.95 -3.15
C PHE A 197 18.35 0.08 -4.25
N CYS A 198 17.16 0.13 -4.87
CA CYS A 198 16.75 1.27 -5.68
C CYS A 198 15.95 2.22 -4.77
N PHE A 199 16.64 3.22 -4.23
CA PHE A 199 16.01 4.34 -3.54
C PHE A 199 15.36 5.29 -4.55
N SER A 200 14.33 6.03 -4.12
CA SER A 200 13.74 7.16 -4.81
C SER A 200 14.79 8.22 -5.22
N PHE A 201 15.39 8.00 -6.39
CA PHE A 201 15.53 8.90 -7.53
C PHE A 201 15.71 10.40 -7.28
N THR A 202 16.95 10.80 -7.00
CA THR A 202 17.53 12.05 -7.53
C THR A 202 18.56 11.80 -8.64
N GLU A 203 18.78 10.55 -9.04
CA GLU A 203 19.92 10.15 -9.90
C GLU A 203 19.53 9.55 -11.27
N TYR A 204 18.24 9.46 -11.61
CA TYR A 204 17.82 8.88 -12.90
C TYR A 204 16.96 9.84 -13.71
N ASN A 205 17.19 9.80 -15.02
CA ASN A 205 16.24 10.28 -16.00
C ASN A 205 15.32 9.13 -16.45
N TYR A 206 14.04 9.42 -16.54
CA TYR A 206 13.03 8.47 -16.97
C TYR A 206 12.61 8.73 -18.40
N SER A 207 12.19 7.67 -19.05
CA SER A 207 11.51 7.76 -20.34
C SER A 207 10.48 6.67 -20.51
N ILE A 208 9.32 7.03 -21.01
CA ILE A 208 8.27 6.08 -21.36
C ILE A 208 8.41 5.72 -22.85
N ALA A 209 8.20 4.45 -23.15
CA ALA A 209 8.22 3.95 -24.51
C ALA A 209 7.18 2.86 -24.74
N TYR A 210 6.64 2.83 -25.94
CA TYR A 210 5.90 1.70 -26.48
C TYR A 210 6.55 1.25 -27.78
N LYS A 211 6.42 -0.04 -28.08
CA LYS A 211 7.00 -0.66 -29.28
C LYS A 211 5.89 -1.02 -30.27
N LYS A 212 5.84 -0.33 -31.41
CA LYS A 212 4.98 -0.72 -32.54
C LYS A 212 5.77 -1.55 -33.54
N GLY A 213 5.52 -2.86 -33.58
CA GLY A 213 6.20 -3.76 -34.52
C GLY A 213 7.72 -3.91 -34.28
N LYS A 214 8.47 -4.31 -35.30
CA LYS A 214 9.90 -4.67 -35.15
C LYS A 214 10.87 -3.47 -35.08
N LYS A 215 10.46 -2.25 -35.47
CA LYS A 215 11.41 -1.12 -35.69
C LYS A 215 11.01 0.24 -35.12
N SER A 216 9.77 0.46 -34.71
CA SER A 216 9.30 1.76 -34.19
C SER A 216 9.22 1.71 -32.66
N PHE A 217 10.13 2.42 -32.00
CA PHE A 217 10.04 2.74 -30.58
C PHE A 217 9.67 4.22 -30.47
N TYR A 218 8.47 4.48 -29.96
CA TYR A 218 8.05 5.85 -29.66
C TYR A 218 8.49 6.13 -28.23
N LYS A 219 9.53 6.93 -28.04
CA LYS A 219 10.10 7.23 -26.72
C LYS A 219 9.86 8.69 -26.36
N LYS A 220 9.33 8.97 -25.17
CA LYS A 220 9.22 10.32 -24.60
C LYS A 220 10.05 10.39 -23.32
N SER A 221 10.87 11.42 -23.20
CA SER A 221 11.58 11.71 -21.95
C SER A 221 10.60 12.27 -20.92
N LEU A 222 10.66 11.78 -19.69
CA LEU A 222 9.87 12.26 -18.56
C LEU A 222 10.71 13.11 -17.58
N GLY A 223 12.03 13.19 -17.78
CA GLY A 223 12.94 13.93 -16.90
C GLY A 223 13.21 13.20 -15.59
N GLY A 224 13.36 13.95 -14.49
CA GLY A 224 13.70 13.42 -13.16
C GLY A 224 12.51 12.91 -12.34
N GLY A 225 11.32 12.80 -12.94
CA GLY A 225 10.11 12.29 -12.28
C GLY A 225 9.18 11.58 -13.24
N ILE A 226 8.26 10.80 -12.69
CA ILE A 226 7.13 10.22 -13.42
C ILE A 226 5.88 10.73 -12.70
N ASP A 227 4.89 11.20 -13.46
CA ASP A 227 3.59 11.59 -12.92
C ASP A 227 2.46 11.19 -13.86
N ILE A 228 1.24 11.14 -13.33
CA ILE A 228 0.04 10.75 -14.10
C ILE A 228 -0.19 11.64 -15.32
N LYS A 229 0.16 12.93 -15.21
CA LYS A 229 -0.03 13.92 -16.27
C LYS A 229 0.87 13.59 -17.46
N SER A 230 2.15 13.33 -17.20
CA SER A 230 3.15 13.02 -18.22
C SER A 230 2.86 11.69 -18.91
N ILE A 231 2.36 10.70 -18.16
CA ILE A 231 1.86 9.44 -18.72
C ILE A 231 0.61 9.70 -19.59
N SER A 232 -0.37 10.44 -19.09
CA SER A 232 -1.59 10.78 -19.83
C SER A 232 -1.27 11.51 -21.14
N GLU A 233 -0.40 12.53 -21.10
CA GLU A 233 0.04 13.27 -22.29
C GLU A 233 0.70 12.33 -23.30
N TYR A 234 1.56 11.41 -22.86
CA TYR A 234 2.17 10.42 -23.74
C TYR A 234 1.12 9.50 -24.39
N LEU A 235 0.12 9.05 -23.64
CA LEU A 235 -0.95 8.19 -24.16
C LEU A 235 -1.87 8.92 -25.13
N ILE A 236 -2.09 10.23 -24.95
CA ILE A 236 -2.87 11.07 -25.87
C ILE A 236 -2.08 11.32 -27.16
N GLU A 237 -0.77 11.58 -27.07
CA GLU A 237 0.11 11.79 -28.24
C GLU A 237 0.30 10.51 -29.07
N ASN A 238 0.06 9.34 -28.48
CA ASN A 238 0.26 8.04 -29.11
C ASN A 238 -1.04 7.23 -29.09
N GLU A 239 -2.04 7.67 -29.87
CA GLU A 239 -3.36 7.01 -29.97
C GLU A 239 -3.29 5.53 -30.35
N ASP A 240 -2.22 5.13 -31.05
CA ASP A 240 -1.89 3.76 -31.43
C ASP A 240 -1.64 2.80 -30.25
N VAL A 241 -1.43 3.34 -29.04
CA VAL A 241 -1.34 2.51 -27.84
C VAL A 241 -2.76 2.09 -27.46
N GLU A 242 -3.02 0.79 -27.58
CA GLU A 242 -4.30 0.17 -27.24
C GLU A 242 -4.22 -0.61 -25.92
N ASN A 243 -3.03 -1.07 -25.52
CA ASN A 243 -2.83 -1.91 -24.34
C ASN A 243 -1.73 -1.35 -23.42
N ILE A 244 -2.05 -1.27 -22.13
CA ILE A 244 -1.11 -0.83 -21.09
C ILE A 244 0.14 -1.72 -21.01
N ASN A 245 0.03 -3.01 -21.33
CA ASN A 245 1.11 -3.98 -21.23
C ASN A 245 2.20 -3.76 -22.29
N ASP A 246 1.94 -2.96 -23.33
CA ASP A 246 2.93 -2.60 -24.34
C ASP A 246 3.90 -1.49 -23.87
N LEU A 247 3.56 -0.83 -22.76
CA LEU A 247 4.30 0.32 -22.23
C LEU A 247 5.42 -0.11 -21.31
N HIS A 248 6.56 0.52 -21.49
CA HIS A 248 7.76 0.31 -20.69
C HIS A 248 8.36 1.65 -20.27
N VAL A 249 8.88 1.70 -19.05
CA VAL A 249 9.66 2.83 -18.54
C VAL A 249 11.13 2.43 -18.50
N SER A 250 11.97 3.27 -19.09
CA SER A 250 13.43 3.13 -19.04
C SER A 250 14.01 4.10 -18.02
N PHE A 251 14.95 3.59 -17.24
CA PHE A 251 15.69 4.28 -16.19
C PHE A 251 17.12 4.47 -16.68
N GLU A 252 17.61 5.70 -16.74
CA GLU A 252 18.95 6.06 -17.22
C GLU A 252 19.71 6.81 -16.12
N ILE A 253 20.86 6.27 -15.67
CA ILE A 253 21.75 6.91 -14.70
C ILE A 253 22.73 7.81 -15.46
N GLU A 254 22.69 9.13 -15.23
CA GLU A 254 23.53 10.10 -15.95
C GLU A 254 25.04 9.77 -15.83
N ASP A 255 25.51 9.45 -14.62
CA ASP A 255 26.96 9.34 -14.35
C ASP A 255 27.58 7.95 -14.57
N LYS A 256 26.76 6.89 -14.59
CA LYS A 256 27.25 5.49 -14.61
C LYS A 256 26.93 4.74 -15.90
N GLY A 257 26.22 5.36 -16.84
CA GLY A 257 25.81 4.74 -18.11
C GLY A 257 24.88 3.52 -17.95
N GLY A 258 24.37 3.29 -16.74
CA GLY A 258 23.46 2.18 -16.44
C GLY A 258 22.08 2.46 -16.99
N LYS A 259 21.53 1.52 -17.76
CA LYS A 259 20.18 1.58 -18.31
C LYS A 259 19.45 0.27 -18.09
N PHE A 260 18.21 0.35 -17.60
CA PHE A 260 17.29 -0.78 -17.57
C PHE A 260 15.87 -0.32 -17.88
N SER A 261 14.99 -1.25 -18.23
CA SER A 261 13.59 -0.96 -18.55
C SER A 261 12.67 -1.93 -17.80
N LYS A 262 11.49 -1.44 -17.44
CA LYS A 262 10.42 -2.21 -16.78
C LYS A 262 9.08 -1.95 -17.46
N PRO A 263 8.16 -2.93 -17.50
CA PRO A 263 6.76 -2.69 -17.85
C PRO A 263 6.17 -1.59 -16.97
N LEU A 264 5.28 -0.76 -17.52
CA LEU A 264 4.66 0.34 -16.77
C LEU A 264 3.88 -0.19 -15.55
N LYS A 265 3.14 -1.29 -15.67
CA LYS A 265 2.39 -1.89 -14.55
C LYS A 265 3.27 -2.30 -13.37
N GLU A 266 4.56 -2.60 -13.58
CA GLU A 266 5.47 -2.97 -12.48
C GLU A 266 5.81 -1.80 -11.54
N ILE A 267 5.56 -0.55 -11.97
CA ILE A 267 5.96 0.66 -11.23
C ILE A 267 4.77 1.49 -10.74
N LEU A 268 3.56 1.04 -11.04
CA LEU A 268 2.31 1.72 -10.68
C LEU A 268 1.77 1.15 -9.36
N ASP A 269 1.36 2.05 -8.46
CA ASP A 269 0.55 1.73 -7.29
C ASP A 269 -0.88 2.24 -7.54
N ILE A 270 -1.77 1.33 -7.92
CA ILE A 270 -3.15 1.62 -8.35
C ILE A 270 -4.12 0.66 -7.67
N TYR A 271 -5.27 1.19 -7.29
CA TYR A 271 -6.41 0.45 -6.75
C TYR A 271 -7.63 0.67 -7.64
N ILE A 272 -8.39 -0.40 -7.87
CA ILE A 272 -9.62 -0.41 -8.67
C ILE A 272 -10.67 -1.20 -7.90
N GLU A 273 -11.81 -0.58 -7.63
CA GLU A 273 -13.01 -1.29 -7.18
C GLU A 273 -13.80 -1.77 -8.40
N LYS A 274 -14.12 -3.07 -8.43
CA LYS A 274 -15.02 -3.67 -9.42
C LYS A 274 -15.86 -4.75 -8.76
N ASP A 275 -17.18 -4.66 -8.93
CA ASP A 275 -18.15 -5.64 -8.41
C ASP A 275 -18.02 -5.89 -6.89
N GLY A 276 -17.69 -4.84 -6.13
CA GLY A 276 -17.50 -4.90 -4.67
C GLY A 276 -16.17 -5.50 -4.22
N VAL A 277 -15.26 -5.84 -5.14
CA VAL A 277 -13.91 -6.34 -4.85
C VAL A 277 -12.89 -5.25 -5.14
N HIS A 278 -11.93 -5.10 -4.23
CA HIS A 278 -10.81 -4.17 -4.36
C HIS A 278 -9.60 -4.87 -4.96
N TYR A 279 -9.25 -4.46 -6.18
CA TYR A 279 -8.07 -4.93 -6.90
C TYR A 279 -6.95 -3.90 -6.82
N PHE A 280 -5.71 -4.35 -6.82
CA PHE A 280 -4.54 -3.48 -6.86
C PHE A 280 -3.40 -4.12 -7.63
N LEU A 281 -2.44 -3.30 -8.07
CA LEU A 281 -1.23 -3.80 -8.73
C LEU A 281 -0.15 -4.14 -7.70
N SER A 282 0.50 -5.28 -7.87
CA SER A 282 1.70 -5.65 -7.12
C SER A 282 2.72 -6.28 -8.07
N ASN A 283 3.86 -5.63 -8.27
CA ASN A 283 4.90 -6.04 -9.23
C ASN A 283 4.34 -6.34 -10.63
N GLY A 284 3.35 -5.56 -11.08
CA GLY A 284 2.73 -5.68 -12.40
C GLY A 284 1.59 -6.70 -12.51
N ASP A 285 1.36 -7.50 -11.46
CA ASP A 285 0.25 -8.44 -11.39
C ASP A 285 -0.95 -7.83 -10.68
N TRP A 286 -2.16 -8.17 -11.12
CA TRP A 286 -3.38 -7.82 -10.38
C TRP A 286 -3.53 -8.72 -9.16
N CYS A 287 -3.79 -8.11 -8.02
CA CYS A 287 -4.03 -8.77 -6.75
C CYS A 287 -5.31 -8.25 -6.11
N SER A 288 -5.83 -9.03 -5.16
CA SER A 288 -6.87 -8.61 -4.22
C SER A 288 -6.47 -9.03 -2.80
N PHE A 289 -7.16 -8.53 -1.78
CA PHE A 289 -6.96 -8.99 -0.41
C PHE A 289 -7.93 -10.11 -0.07
N ASN A 290 -7.44 -11.14 0.60
CA ASN A 290 -8.30 -12.23 1.05
C ASN A 290 -9.21 -11.79 2.23
N GLN A 291 -10.19 -12.62 2.56
CA GLN A 291 -11.17 -12.28 3.61
C GLN A 291 -10.50 -12.07 4.97
N SER A 292 -9.47 -12.84 5.32
CA SER A 292 -8.74 -12.69 6.59
C SER A 292 -8.14 -11.29 6.72
N PHE A 293 -7.52 -10.76 5.66
CA PHE A 293 -7.00 -9.39 5.65
C PHE A 293 -8.10 -8.36 5.94
N LEU A 294 -9.24 -8.49 5.26
CA LEU A 294 -10.38 -7.58 5.42
C LEU A 294 -10.97 -7.66 6.84
N ASP A 295 -11.04 -8.87 7.41
CA ASP A 295 -11.54 -9.09 8.77
C ASP A 295 -10.64 -8.40 9.80
N TYR A 296 -9.32 -8.61 9.75
CA TYR A 296 -8.38 -7.95 10.67
C TYR A 296 -8.45 -6.43 10.60
N LEU A 297 -8.55 -5.88 9.38
CA LEU A 297 -8.72 -4.44 9.17
C LEU A 297 -10.02 -3.94 9.79
N LYS A 298 -11.13 -4.61 9.49
CA LYS A 298 -12.46 -4.24 9.99
C LYS A 298 -12.56 -4.34 11.51
N GLU A 299 -12.05 -5.42 12.10
CA GLU A 299 -12.04 -5.65 13.54
C GLU A 299 -11.30 -4.53 14.28
N SER A 300 -10.16 -4.06 13.74
CA SER A 300 -9.43 -2.93 14.30
C SER A 300 -10.19 -1.61 14.18
N LEU A 301 -10.80 -1.33 13.02
CA LEU A 301 -11.48 -0.06 12.78
C LEU A 301 -12.80 0.09 13.54
N ILE A 302 -13.51 -1.01 13.83
CA ILE A 302 -14.74 -0.99 14.63
C ILE A 302 -14.48 -0.60 16.09
N GLN A 303 -13.24 -0.75 16.58
CA GLN A 303 -12.86 -0.35 17.93
C GLN A 303 -12.75 1.18 18.10
N ILE A 304 -12.75 1.95 17.01
CA ILE A 304 -12.71 3.41 17.08
C ILE A 304 -14.10 3.93 17.42
N ASP A 305 -14.19 4.83 18.40
CA ASP A 305 -15.45 5.50 18.75
C ASP A 305 -15.96 6.30 17.54
N PHE A 306 -17.13 5.91 17.02
CA PHE A 306 -17.82 6.58 15.91
C PHE A 306 -19.03 7.36 16.43
N ILE A 307 -18.92 8.68 16.50
CA ILE A 307 -19.86 9.54 17.21
C ILE A 307 -20.53 10.51 16.24
N GLN A 308 -21.86 10.43 16.16
CA GLN A 308 -22.65 11.40 15.40
C GLN A 308 -22.65 12.77 16.11
N LYS A 309 -22.38 13.83 15.35
CA LYS A 309 -22.38 15.23 15.78
C LYS A 309 -23.41 16.04 14.99
N ASP A 310 -23.41 17.36 15.21
CA ASP A 310 -24.37 18.28 14.61
C ASP A 310 -24.38 18.20 13.10
N LEU A 311 -25.58 18.25 12.54
CA LEU A 311 -25.81 18.20 11.11
C LEU A 311 -25.36 19.50 10.45
N LEU A 312 -24.89 19.41 9.22
CA LEU A 312 -24.62 20.60 8.41
C LEU A 312 -25.90 21.00 7.67
N ASP A 313 -26.46 22.15 8.02
CA ASP A 313 -27.58 22.75 7.28
C ASP A 313 -27.07 23.52 6.07
N GLU A 314 -27.37 22.98 4.88
CA GLU A 314 -26.93 23.58 3.63
C GLU A 314 -27.66 24.89 3.31
N ASN A 315 -28.92 25.04 3.72
CA ASN A 315 -29.64 26.29 3.48
C ASN A 315 -29.04 27.42 4.31
N GLU A 316 -28.69 27.14 5.58
CA GLU A 316 -27.98 28.11 6.41
C GLU A 316 -26.60 28.48 5.83
N TYR A 317 -25.82 27.50 5.36
CA TYR A 317 -24.54 27.75 4.69
C TYR A 317 -24.71 28.64 3.45
N GLN A 318 -25.67 28.34 2.57
CA GLN A 318 -25.89 29.14 1.35
C GLN A 318 -26.28 30.59 1.68
N VAL A 319 -27.12 30.79 2.70
CA VAL A 319 -27.49 32.14 3.16
C VAL A 319 -26.27 32.88 3.70
N TRP A 320 -25.47 32.23 4.57
CA TRP A 320 -24.25 32.80 5.11
C TRP A 320 -23.23 33.15 4.01
N ALA A 321 -23.00 32.24 3.05
CA ALA A 321 -22.03 32.43 1.98
C ALA A 321 -22.44 33.58 1.05
N LYS A 322 -23.73 33.70 0.74
CA LYS A 322 -24.28 34.79 -0.08
C LYS A 322 -24.16 36.15 0.61
N ASP A 323 -24.51 36.23 1.90
CA ASP A 323 -24.37 37.46 2.69
C ASP A 323 -22.90 37.88 2.80
N LYS A 324 -22.00 36.95 3.14
CA LYS A 324 -20.56 37.22 3.24
C LYS A 324 -19.96 37.67 1.91
N LYS A 325 -20.34 37.01 0.79
CA LYS A 325 -19.92 37.41 -0.55
C LYS A 325 -20.41 38.82 -0.91
N SER A 326 -21.66 39.15 -0.62
CA SER A 326 -22.21 40.50 -0.85
C SER A 326 -21.43 41.58 -0.09
N LYS A 327 -21.04 41.31 1.16
CA LYS A 327 -20.21 42.22 1.97
C LYS A 327 -18.82 42.40 1.38
N ILE A 328 -18.18 41.31 0.93
CA ILE A 328 -16.86 41.33 0.26
C ILE A 328 -16.92 42.17 -1.02
N ASP A 329 -17.91 41.92 -1.87
CA ASP A 329 -18.07 42.61 -3.17
C ASP A 329 -18.38 44.11 -2.98
N SER A 330 -19.09 44.46 -1.90
CA SER A 330 -19.42 45.85 -1.54
C SER A 330 -18.27 46.57 -0.81
N GLY A 331 -17.13 45.93 -0.60
CA GLY A 331 -15.98 46.50 0.12
C GLY A 331 -16.24 46.75 1.61
N MET A 332 -17.27 46.11 2.19
CA MET A 332 -17.52 46.20 3.63
C MET A 332 -16.43 45.47 4.42
N PRO A 333 -16.07 45.94 5.62
CA PRO A 333 -15.12 45.24 6.48
C PRO A 333 -15.68 43.88 6.89
N VAL A 334 -14.91 42.83 6.60
CA VAL A 334 -15.15 41.44 7.01
C VAL A 334 -13.90 40.88 7.68
N ASP A 335 -14.10 39.88 8.54
CA ASP A 335 -13.05 39.15 9.26
C ASP A 335 -12.02 38.52 8.30
N ASN A 336 -12.50 37.93 7.21
CA ASN A 336 -11.72 37.36 6.13
C ASN A 336 -12.59 37.17 4.87
N LYS A 337 -11.95 36.81 3.76
CA LYS A 337 -12.62 36.57 2.48
C LYS A 337 -12.96 35.10 2.22
N ILE A 338 -12.95 34.26 3.25
CA ILE A 338 -13.18 32.82 3.14
C ILE A 338 -14.69 32.55 3.14
N ILE A 339 -15.15 31.76 2.18
CA ILE A 339 -16.58 31.50 1.94
C ILE A 339 -16.90 30.01 1.70
N TYR A 340 -15.93 29.10 1.85
CA TYR A 340 -16.17 27.69 1.63
C TYR A 340 -16.84 27.03 2.84
N ARG A 341 -17.47 25.88 2.60
CA ARG A 341 -18.34 25.17 3.54
C ARG A 341 -17.66 24.71 4.82
N GLU A 342 -16.46 24.12 4.73
CA GLU A 342 -15.66 23.68 5.89
C GLU A 342 -15.39 24.84 6.85
N TYR A 343 -15.05 26.03 6.32
CA TYR A 343 -14.80 27.21 7.14
C TYR A 343 -16.06 27.68 7.89
N TYR A 344 -17.21 27.71 7.20
CA TYR A 344 -18.49 28.02 7.83
C TYR A 344 -18.81 27.03 8.95
N PHE A 345 -18.64 25.73 8.68
CA PHE A 345 -18.89 24.69 9.66
C PHE A 345 -18.00 24.86 10.89
N ASN A 346 -16.69 25.04 10.70
CA ASN A 346 -15.72 25.26 11.78
C ASN A 346 -16.07 26.51 12.62
N GLN A 347 -16.43 27.63 11.98
CA GLN A 347 -16.90 28.83 12.69
C GLN A 347 -18.16 28.57 13.51
N LYS A 348 -19.14 27.87 12.94
CA LYS A 348 -20.39 27.52 13.62
C LYS A 348 -20.12 26.65 14.84
N GLN A 349 -19.28 25.64 14.70
CA GLN A 349 -18.86 24.81 15.84
C GLN A 349 -18.17 25.64 16.93
N SER A 350 -17.33 26.59 16.55
CA SER A 350 -16.70 27.49 17.51
C SER A 350 -17.72 28.37 18.26
N ALA A 351 -18.66 28.97 17.53
CA ALA A 351 -19.65 29.88 18.09
C ALA A 351 -20.70 29.18 18.96
N ASP A 352 -21.24 28.06 18.47
CA ASP A 352 -22.42 27.41 19.07
C ASP A 352 -22.03 26.35 20.10
N ASN A 353 -20.88 25.70 19.89
CA ASN A 353 -20.45 24.53 20.67
C ASN A 353 -19.12 24.74 21.42
N GLY A 354 -18.53 25.92 21.36
CA GLY A 354 -17.35 26.29 22.16
C GLY A 354 -16.06 25.58 21.73
N TYR A 355 -15.95 25.18 20.47
CA TYR A 355 -14.67 24.72 19.92
C TYR A 355 -13.73 25.91 19.71
N GLU A 356 -12.45 25.70 19.95
CA GLU A 356 -11.41 26.65 19.56
C GLU A 356 -11.07 26.45 18.09
N LEU A 357 -11.14 27.53 17.30
CA LEU A 357 -10.82 27.50 15.88
C LEU A 357 -9.29 27.55 15.70
N LEU A 358 -8.71 26.44 15.23
CA LEU A 358 -7.29 26.33 14.89
C LEU A 358 -7.03 26.36 13.37
N ASP A 359 -8.12 26.36 12.59
CA ASP A 359 -8.12 26.51 11.13
C ASP A 359 -7.17 27.63 10.68
N ARG A 360 -6.17 27.26 9.89
CA ARG A 360 -5.09 28.09 9.35
C ARG A 360 -4.14 28.72 10.39
N GLU A 361 -4.05 28.16 11.60
CA GLU A 361 -2.92 28.41 12.50
C GLU A 361 -1.65 27.73 11.94
N LEU A 362 -1.00 28.43 11.02
CA LEU A 362 0.14 27.93 10.29
C LEU A 362 1.42 28.04 11.12
N THR A 363 1.98 26.89 11.51
CA THR A 363 3.32 26.86 12.12
C THR A 363 4.40 26.81 11.02
N LEU A 364 5.43 27.64 11.15
CA LEU A 364 6.58 27.66 10.25
C LEU A 364 7.57 26.56 10.64
N ILE A 365 7.76 25.58 9.77
CA ILE A 365 8.74 24.51 9.96
C ILE A 365 9.99 24.82 9.13
N ASN A 366 11.16 24.64 9.74
CA ASN A 366 12.43 24.79 9.04
C ASN A 366 12.61 23.65 8.03
N SER A 367 13.07 23.96 6.81
CA SER A 367 13.48 22.90 5.88
C SER A 367 14.75 22.22 6.40
N MET A 368 14.87 20.91 6.17
CA MET A 368 16.07 20.13 6.50
C MET A 368 17.30 20.55 5.70
N GLU A 369 17.12 21.21 4.55
CA GLU A 369 18.20 21.82 3.77
C GLU A 369 18.32 23.31 4.12
N SER A 370 19.54 23.74 4.44
CA SER A 370 19.89 25.11 4.85
C SER A 370 19.54 26.21 3.83
N ASN A 371 19.10 25.86 2.61
CA ASN A 371 18.74 26.79 1.54
C ASN A 371 17.29 26.67 1.02
N LYS A 372 16.42 25.84 1.62
CA LYS A 372 15.01 25.72 1.21
C LYS A 372 14.09 26.57 2.09
N LYS A 373 13.05 27.15 1.47
CA LYS A 373 12.05 27.98 2.17
C LYS A 373 11.35 27.16 3.27
N LYS A 374 11.15 27.78 4.43
CA LYS A 374 10.27 27.25 5.48
C LYS A 374 8.89 26.98 4.89
N TYR A 375 8.29 25.85 5.23
CA TYR A 375 6.93 25.55 4.82
C TYR A 375 5.97 25.76 6.00
N LYS A 376 4.71 26.03 5.67
CA LYS A 376 3.64 26.32 6.62
C LYS A 376 2.81 25.07 6.78
N LEU A 377 2.71 24.56 8.00
CA LEU A 377 1.86 23.42 8.33
C LEU A 377 0.67 23.88 9.16
N GLU A 378 -0.52 23.45 8.76
CA GLU A 378 -1.76 23.60 9.51
C GLU A 378 -1.87 22.47 10.54
N VAL A 379 -2.00 22.85 11.81
CA VAL A 379 -1.85 21.92 12.94
C VAL A 379 -3.13 21.08 13.15
N ALA A 380 -4.29 21.73 13.07
CA ALA A 380 -5.63 21.14 13.15
C ALA A 380 -6.69 22.17 12.75
N ASP A 381 -7.93 21.74 12.56
CA ASP A 381 -9.06 22.64 12.29
C ASP A 381 -9.70 23.17 13.58
N LEU A 382 -9.90 22.26 14.55
CA LEU A 382 -10.58 22.56 15.81
C LEU A 382 -9.85 21.93 16.99
N TYR A 383 -10.02 22.53 18.17
CA TYR A 383 -9.60 21.95 19.44
C TYR A 383 -10.68 22.14 20.51
N LYS A 384 -10.93 21.10 21.30
CA LYS A 384 -11.84 21.15 22.45
C LYS A 384 -11.58 19.97 23.37
N ASP A 385 -11.66 20.16 24.69
CA ASP A 385 -11.65 19.08 25.68
C ASP A 385 -10.47 18.06 25.51
N GLU A 386 -9.26 18.57 25.25
CA GLU A 386 -8.05 17.77 24.97
C GLU A 386 -8.11 16.92 23.68
N GLU A 387 -9.04 17.24 22.78
CA GLU A 387 -9.18 16.66 21.46
C GLU A 387 -8.61 17.60 20.39
N ILE A 388 -7.68 17.07 19.58
CA ILE A 388 -7.22 17.74 18.36
C ILE A 388 -8.00 17.16 17.16
N ILE A 389 -8.62 18.03 16.37
CA ILE A 389 -9.64 17.61 15.40
C ILE A 389 -9.29 18.10 13.99
N ALA A 390 -9.26 17.17 13.04
CA ALA A 390 -9.17 17.47 11.61
C ALA A 390 -10.55 17.27 10.96
N VAL A 391 -11.11 18.32 10.37
CA VAL A 391 -12.45 18.37 9.80
C VAL A 391 -12.36 18.26 8.28
N LYS A 392 -13.19 17.39 7.69
CA LYS A 392 -13.29 17.30 6.23
C LYS A 392 -14.73 17.12 5.77
N ILE A 393 -15.13 17.99 4.84
CA ILE A 393 -16.46 17.92 4.19
C ILE A 393 -16.25 17.53 2.74
N SER A 394 -16.34 16.24 2.45
CA SER A 394 -16.18 15.70 1.11
C SER A 394 -16.65 14.26 1.04
N ASP A 395 -17.19 13.87 -0.11
CA ASP A 395 -17.43 12.47 -0.47
C ASP A 395 -16.33 11.88 -1.36
N LYS A 396 -15.33 12.68 -1.71
CA LYS A 396 -14.22 12.22 -2.55
C LYS A 396 -13.12 11.60 -1.70
N GLU A 397 -12.86 10.33 -1.97
CA GLU A 397 -11.83 9.53 -1.31
C GLU A 397 -10.45 10.21 -1.25
N LYS A 398 -9.97 10.77 -2.37
CA LYS A 398 -8.66 11.45 -2.43
C LYS A 398 -8.57 12.61 -1.44
N GLU A 399 -9.64 13.38 -1.29
CA GLU A 399 -9.69 14.52 -0.37
C GLU A 399 -9.77 14.07 1.10
N LEU A 400 -10.43 12.95 1.36
CA LEU A 400 -10.52 12.34 2.69
C LEU A 400 -9.19 11.73 3.14
N ILE A 401 -8.53 10.95 2.28
CA ILE A 401 -7.21 10.37 2.55
C ILE A 401 -6.20 11.48 2.80
N TYR A 402 -6.22 12.54 1.98
CA TYR A 402 -5.34 13.70 2.18
C TYR A 402 -5.51 14.33 3.57
N ASN A 403 -6.75 14.50 4.03
CA ASN A 403 -7.02 15.01 5.38
C ASN A 403 -6.51 14.09 6.49
N ILE A 404 -6.66 12.77 6.32
CA ILE A 404 -6.16 11.77 7.26
C ILE A 404 -4.63 11.86 7.36
N GLU A 405 -3.95 11.91 6.23
CA GLU A 405 -2.48 12.00 6.18
C GLU A 405 -1.98 13.32 6.75
N GLN A 406 -2.64 14.45 6.47
CA GLN A 406 -2.33 15.73 7.11
C GLN A 406 -2.51 15.69 8.62
N SER A 407 -3.63 15.12 9.10
CA SER A 407 -3.89 14.93 10.53
C SER A 407 -2.81 14.07 11.18
N LYS A 408 -2.40 12.99 10.52
CA LYS A 408 -1.35 12.08 10.96
C LYS A 408 -0.01 12.80 11.08
N ASP A 409 0.41 13.52 10.04
CA ASP A 409 1.68 14.25 10.01
C ASP A 409 1.73 15.35 11.09
N SER A 410 0.66 16.14 11.20
CA SER A 410 0.56 17.19 12.22
C SER A 410 0.60 16.60 13.63
N LEU A 411 -0.15 15.52 13.89
CA LEU A 411 -0.15 14.83 15.19
C LEU A 411 1.25 14.33 15.54
N GLU A 412 1.95 13.66 14.61
CA GLU A 412 3.30 13.17 14.82
C GLU A 412 4.28 14.30 15.17
N LEU A 413 4.21 15.42 14.45
CA LEU A 413 5.10 16.56 14.65
C LEU A 413 4.88 17.26 16.00
N ILE A 414 3.62 17.35 16.46
CA ILE A 414 3.26 17.88 17.78
C ILE A 414 3.78 16.96 18.88
N LEU A 415 3.49 15.65 18.79
CA LEU A 415 3.81 14.68 19.84
C LEU A 415 5.32 14.45 19.97
N ARG A 416 6.07 14.59 18.88
CA ARG A 416 7.54 14.61 18.88
C ARG A 416 8.15 15.93 19.34
N LYS A 417 7.33 16.95 19.65
CA LYS A 417 7.73 18.30 20.06
C LYS A 417 8.56 19.04 18.99
N THR A 418 8.41 18.66 17.73
CA THR A 418 9.00 19.38 16.59
C THR A 418 8.26 20.71 16.37
N ILE A 419 6.95 20.72 16.66
CA ILE A 419 6.09 21.88 16.66
C ILE A 419 5.67 22.18 18.11
N PRO A 420 5.84 23.42 18.60
CA PRO A 420 5.34 23.78 19.93
C PRO A 420 3.81 23.73 19.94
N CYS A 421 3.26 23.02 20.92
CA CYS A 421 1.83 23.01 21.20
C CYS A 421 1.67 23.10 22.72
N ASP A 422 1.06 24.19 23.18
CA ASP A 422 0.83 24.43 24.61
C ASP A 422 -0.43 23.72 25.13
N LYS A 423 -1.14 23.00 24.24
CA LYS A 423 -2.38 22.30 24.54
C LYS A 423 -2.10 20.85 24.95
N LYS A 424 -2.84 20.37 25.94
CA LYS A 424 -2.82 18.96 26.31
C LYS A 424 -3.66 18.17 25.30
N ILE A 425 -3.11 17.09 24.78
CA ILE A 425 -3.78 16.24 23.80
C ILE A 425 -3.91 14.85 24.41
N SER A 426 -5.16 14.39 24.56
CA SER A 426 -5.51 13.04 25.01
C SER A 426 -6.25 12.26 23.92
N TYR A 427 -6.86 12.98 22.97
CA TYR A 427 -7.60 12.41 21.86
C TYR A 427 -7.18 13.04 20.53
N ALA A 428 -7.15 12.21 19.48
CA ALA A 428 -7.05 12.66 18.10
C ALA A 428 -8.35 12.31 17.39
N CYS A 429 -8.95 13.27 16.70
CA CYS A 429 -10.25 13.10 16.07
C CYS A 429 -10.21 13.43 14.58
N LEU A 430 -10.79 12.56 13.77
CA LEU A 430 -11.17 12.87 12.40
C LEU A 430 -12.67 13.20 12.40
N TRP A 431 -13.06 14.37 11.93
CA TRP A 431 -14.46 14.76 11.80
C TRP A 431 -14.86 14.81 10.34
N PHE A 432 -15.60 13.82 9.89
CA PHE A 432 -16.11 13.76 8.53
C PHE A 432 -17.56 14.25 8.44
N VAL A 433 -17.84 15.01 7.39
CA VAL A 433 -19.20 15.40 7.04
C VAL A 433 -19.51 14.84 5.66
N PHE A 434 -20.55 13.99 5.58
CA PHE A 434 -20.92 13.27 4.36
C PHE A 434 -22.37 13.56 3.97
N GLU A 435 -22.67 13.47 2.68
CA GLU A 435 -24.06 13.55 2.20
C GLU A 435 -24.86 12.31 2.63
N GLU A 436 -24.23 11.14 2.57
CA GLU A 436 -24.84 9.86 2.95
C GLU A 436 -24.89 9.65 4.47
N LYS A 437 -25.91 8.91 4.91
CA LYS A 437 -26.04 8.48 6.31
C LYS A 437 -25.14 7.28 6.59
N LEU A 438 -24.24 7.41 7.56
CA LEU A 438 -23.40 6.31 8.03
C LEU A 438 -23.69 5.96 9.49
N GLU A 439 -23.69 4.66 9.80
CA GLU A 439 -23.76 4.11 11.16
C GLU A 439 -22.37 3.73 11.69
N ARG A 440 -21.40 3.48 10.80
CA ARG A 440 -20.01 3.16 11.13
C ARG A 440 -19.10 3.50 9.97
N ILE A 441 -17.84 3.80 10.27
CA ILE A 441 -16.86 4.19 9.26
C ILE A 441 -16.60 3.09 8.21
N THR A 442 -16.68 1.82 8.62
CA THR A 442 -16.44 0.66 7.73
C THR A 442 -17.57 0.41 6.72
N GLN A 443 -18.66 1.21 6.73
CA GLN A 443 -19.68 1.17 5.67
C GLN A 443 -19.19 1.82 4.37
N ARG A 444 -18.18 2.72 4.45
CA ARG A 444 -17.45 3.19 3.28
C ARG A 444 -16.65 2.01 2.71
N ASN A 445 -17.04 1.53 1.54
CA ASN A 445 -16.38 0.41 0.87
C ASN A 445 -15.13 0.86 0.09
N SER A 446 -14.20 1.59 0.72
CA SER A 446 -12.92 1.95 0.09
C SER A 446 -11.76 1.39 0.92
N ILE A 447 -10.96 0.51 0.32
CA ILE A 447 -9.84 -0.10 1.04
C ILE A 447 -8.74 0.92 1.36
N GLN A 448 -8.45 1.86 0.45
CA GLN A 448 -7.39 2.85 0.66
C GLN A 448 -7.75 3.83 1.79
N PHE A 449 -9.02 4.26 1.83
CA PHE A 449 -9.53 5.10 2.91
C PHE A 449 -9.44 4.39 4.27
N LEU A 450 -9.85 3.12 4.33
CA LEU A 450 -9.79 2.34 5.56
C LEU A 450 -8.34 2.05 6.01
N LEU A 451 -7.42 1.80 5.08
CA LEU A 451 -5.99 1.65 5.37
C LEU A 451 -5.34 2.95 5.87
N ALA A 452 -5.77 4.11 5.33
CA ALA A 452 -5.32 5.42 5.81
C ALA A 452 -5.80 5.67 7.25
N ILE A 453 -7.05 5.36 7.57
CA ILE A 453 -7.56 5.45 8.96
C ILE A 453 -6.79 4.50 9.87
N GLN A 454 -6.53 3.26 9.44
CA GLN A 454 -5.77 2.28 10.22
C GLN A 454 -4.34 2.76 10.52
N SER A 455 -3.68 3.35 9.53
CA SER A 455 -2.37 4.00 9.66
C SER A 455 -2.39 5.12 10.70
N TRP A 456 -3.38 6.02 10.62
CA TRP A 456 -3.58 7.12 11.56
C TRP A 456 -3.89 6.63 12.98
N LYS A 457 -4.79 5.64 13.13
CA LYS A 457 -5.15 5.00 14.40
C LYS A 457 -3.90 4.45 15.09
N LYS A 458 -3.08 3.69 14.36
CA LYS A 458 -1.84 3.09 14.87
C LYS A 458 -0.85 4.14 15.37
N LEU A 459 -0.73 5.28 14.68
CA LEU A 459 0.11 6.39 15.13
C LEU A 459 -0.42 6.98 16.45
N ALA A 460 -1.72 7.27 16.53
CA ALA A 460 -2.33 7.83 17.74
C ALA A 460 -2.10 6.90 18.94
N GLU A 461 -2.42 5.61 18.79
CA GLU A 461 -2.25 4.59 19.82
C GLU A 461 -0.78 4.43 20.25
N HIS A 462 0.17 4.50 19.31
CA HIS A 462 1.60 4.44 19.61
C HIS A 462 2.05 5.53 20.61
N PHE A 463 1.44 6.71 20.54
CA PHE A 463 1.71 7.82 21.46
C PHE A 463 0.76 7.87 22.66
N ASN A 464 -0.03 6.81 22.91
CA ASN A 464 -1.07 6.75 23.94
C ASN A 464 -2.17 7.82 23.77
N ILE A 465 -2.45 8.23 22.54
CA ILE A 465 -3.57 9.09 22.19
C ILE A 465 -4.74 8.22 21.76
N THR A 466 -5.93 8.52 22.26
CA THR A 466 -7.13 7.74 21.92
C THR A 466 -7.75 8.27 20.61
N PRO A 467 -7.86 7.44 19.55
CA PRO A 467 -8.47 7.85 18.29
C PRO A 467 -10.00 7.92 18.39
N LYS A 468 -10.62 8.93 17.77
CA LYS A 468 -12.07 9.10 17.63
C LYS A 468 -12.45 9.49 16.21
N ILE A 469 -13.65 9.12 15.78
CA ILE A 469 -14.23 9.59 14.52
C ILE A 469 -15.55 10.27 14.81
N TYR A 470 -15.64 11.54 14.44
CA TYR A 470 -16.87 12.30 14.41
C TYR A 470 -17.50 12.27 13.03
N TYR A 471 -18.83 12.21 13.03
CA TYR A 471 -19.62 12.12 11.81
C TYR A 471 -20.78 13.10 11.84
N SER A 472 -20.92 13.88 10.79
CA SER A 472 -22.07 14.76 10.56
C SER A 472 -22.67 14.48 9.17
N GLN A 473 -23.97 14.72 9.03
CA GLN A 473 -24.67 14.58 7.74
C GLN A 473 -25.08 15.95 7.20
N HIS A 474 -25.07 16.10 5.87
CA HIS A 474 -25.75 17.22 5.21
C HIS A 474 -27.27 17.11 5.37
N ILE A 475 -27.93 18.24 5.60
CA ILE A 475 -29.39 18.39 5.55
C ILE A 475 -29.77 19.63 4.75
N ASN A 476 -30.88 19.52 4.02
CA ASN A 476 -31.54 20.64 3.35
C ASN A 476 -32.88 20.86 4.07
N LYS A 477 -32.91 21.73 5.10
CA LYS A 477 -34.13 22.00 5.89
C LYS A 477 -34.89 23.22 5.41
#